data_AF-A0A167D3Z8-F1
#
_entry.id   AF-A0A167D3Z8-F1
#
_cell.length_a   1.000
_cell.length_b   1.000
_cell.length_c   1.000
_cell.angle_alpha   90.00
_cell.angle_beta   90.00
_cell.angle_gamma   90.00
#
_symmetry.space_group_name_H-M   'P 1'
#
loop_
_entity.id
_entity.type
_entity.pdbx_description
1 polymer ?
#
loop_
_entity_poly.entity_id
_entity_poly.type
_entity_poly.pdbx_seq_one_letter_code
_entity_poly.pdbx_strand_id
1 'polypeptide(L)'
;MPSYSPLKTEEANAASWESAKGAGIGAAKWGAGAAVLAAVGHFWSPIYRGTTVQFKVFVQMSAMVLGGMIEADHRLRLYEYQMRMQRRVQREQAKWERYQDEFIQANSSKK
;
A
#
# COMPACT_ATOMS: atom_id res chain seq x y z
N MET A 1 15.94 15.37 20.66
CA MET A 1 15.66 13.95 20.95
C MET A 1 14.44 13.53 20.13
N PRO A 2 14.48 12.42 19.38
CA PRO A 2 13.34 11.98 18.59
C PRO A 2 12.22 11.52 19.54
N SER A 3 11.06 12.16 19.47
CA SER A 3 9.89 11.83 20.28
C SER A 3 9.34 10.46 19.88
N TYR A 4 9.50 9.47 20.76
CA TYR A 4 8.89 8.14 20.63
C TYR A 4 7.38 8.27 20.94
N SER A 5 6.55 8.42 19.91
CA SER A 5 5.08 8.42 20.03
C SER A 5 4.55 7.01 19.73
N PRO A 6 3.93 6.31 20.71
CA PRO A 6 3.35 4.98 20.53
C PRO A 6 2.33 4.90 19.37
N LEU A 7 1.57 5.97 19.15
CA LEU A 7 0.61 6.09 18.03
C LEU A 7 1.30 5.97 16.67
N LYS A 8 2.52 6.51 16.54
CA LYS A 8 3.29 6.48 15.29
C LYS A 8 3.79 5.08 14.95
N THR A 9 4.13 4.29 15.97
CA THR A 9 4.51 2.88 15.80
C THR A 9 3.32 1.99 15.49
N GLU A 10 2.16 2.26 16.07
CA GLU A 10 0.93 1.49 15.85
C GLU A 10 0.34 1.74 14.46
N GLU A 11 0.28 3.01 14.02
CA GLU A 11 -0.12 3.39 12.66
C GLU A 11 0.86 2.85 11.60
N ALA A 12 2.17 2.89 11.88
CA ALA A 12 3.18 2.33 10.99
C ALA A 12 3.07 0.79 10.89
N ASN A 13 2.81 0.11 12.01
CA ASN A 13 2.63 -1.34 12.04
C ASN A 13 1.36 -1.76 11.28
N ALA A 14 0.24 -1.04 11.48
CA ALA A 14 -0.99 -1.25 10.73
C ALA A 14 -0.81 -1.02 9.21
N ALA A 15 -0.10 0.04 8.82
CA ALA A 15 0.22 0.32 7.43
C ALA A 15 1.13 -0.76 6.80
N SER A 16 2.10 -1.28 7.57
CA SER A 16 2.97 -2.36 7.13
C SER A 16 2.22 -3.69 6.95
N TRP A 17 1.27 -3.99 7.84
CA TRP A 17 0.42 -5.18 7.79
C TRP A 17 -0.53 -5.14 6.60
N GLU A 18 -1.12 -3.98 6.35
CA GLU A 18 -1.89 -3.72 5.16
C GLU A 18 -1.04 -3.91 3.90
N SER A 19 0.13 -3.29 3.82
CA SER A 19 1.05 -3.44 2.68
C SER A 19 1.46 -4.89 2.43
N ALA A 20 1.74 -5.67 3.49
CA ALA A 20 2.06 -7.08 3.40
C ALA A 20 0.90 -7.93 2.83
N LYS A 21 -0.34 -7.66 3.27
CA LYS A 21 -1.53 -8.30 2.69
C LYS A 21 -1.72 -7.93 1.23
N GLY A 22 -1.45 -6.67 0.86
CA GLY A 22 -1.51 -6.20 -0.53
C GLY A 22 -0.48 -6.90 -1.43
N ALA A 23 0.76 -7.02 -0.95
CA ALA A 23 1.82 -7.74 -1.65
C ALA A 23 1.49 -9.24 -1.80
N GLY A 24 0.93 -9.87 -0.76
CA GLY A 24 0.48 -11.26 -0.83
C GLY A 24 -0.64 -11.50 -1.85
N ILE A 25 -1.65 -10.62 -1.88
CA ILE A 25 -2.74 -10.69 -2.86
C ILE A 25 -2.23 -10.42 -4.28
N GLY A 26 -1.33 -9.44 -4.46
CA GLY A 26 -0.68 -9.15 -5.73
C GLY A 26 0.12 -10.34 -6.26
N ALA A 27 0.96 -10.94 -5.41
CA ALA A 27 1.74 -12.12 -5.74
C ALA A 27 0.85 -13.32 -6.10
N ALA A 28 -0.26 -13.53 -5.37
CA ALA A 28 -1.20 -14.61 -5.67
C ALA A 28 -1.93 -14.40 -7.00
N LYS A 29 -2.44 -13.18 -7.27
CA LYS A 29 -3.17 -12.84 -8.50
C LYS A 29 -2.29 -13.00 -9.74
N TRP A 30 -1.07 -12.46 -9.68
CA TRP A 30 -0.11 -12.55 -10.78
C TRP A 30 0.53 -13.93 -10.90
N GLY A 31 0.72 -14.65 -9.79
CA GLY A 31 1.16 -16.04 -9.79
C GLY A 31 0.14 -16.99 -10.44
N ALA A 32 -1.14 -16.81 -10.16
CA ALA A 32 -2.21 -17.57 -10.82
C ALA A 32 -2.26 -17.27 -12.33
N GLY A 33 -2.17 -15.98 -12.73
CA GLY A 33 -2.12 -15.59 -14.14
C GLY A 33 -0.90 -16.16 -14.88
N ALA A 34 0.28 -16.11 -14.25
CA ALA A 34 1.51 -16.67 -14.80
C ALA A 34 1.45 -18.20 -14.92
N ALA A 35 0.83 -18.89 -13.97
CA ALA A 35 0.62 -20.34 -14.04
C ALA A 35 -0.31 -20.73 -15.21
N VAL A 36 -1.39 -19.98 -15.43
CA VAL A 36 -2.28 -20.17 -16.60
C VAL A 36 -1.53 -19.93 -17.90
N LEU A 37 -0.75 -18.85 -18.00
CA LEU A 37 0.06 -18.56 -19.18
C LEU A 37 1.14 -19.63 -19.43
N ALA A 38 1.76 -20.15 -18.37
CA ALA A 38 2.73 -21.24 -18.47
C ALA A 38 2.07 -22.54 -18.98
N ALA A 39 0.86 -22.85 -18.53
CA ALA A 39 0.08 -24.01 -18.99
C ALA A 39 -0.31 -23.88 -20.47
N VAL A 40 -0.81 -22.71 -20.89
CA VAL A 40 -1.15 -22.42 -22.29
C VAL A 40 0.10 -22.47 -23.17
N GLY A 41 1.20 -21.86 -22.73
CA GLY A 41 2.48 -21.88 -23.44
C GLY A 41 3.02 -23.30 -23.63
N HIS A 42 2.86 -24.17 -22.63
CA HIS A 42 3.29 -25.57 -22.72
C HIS A 42 2.45 -26.40 -23.72
N PHE A 43 1.16 -26.10 -23.85
CA PHE A 43 0.28 -26.80 -24.78
C PHE A 43 0.48 -26.34 -26.23
N TRP A 44 0.60 -25.03 -26.46
CA TRP A 44 0.55 -24.43 -27.80
C TRP A 44 1.93 -24.20 -28.45
N SER A 45 2.99 -23.98 -27.66
CA SER A 45 4.31 -23.65 -28.20
C SER A 45 5.28 -24.85 -28.14
N PRO A 46 5.78 -25.36 -29.28
CA PRO A 46 6.79 -26.42 -29.30
C PRO A 46 8.13 -25.94 -28.71
N ILE A 47 8.40 -24.63 -28.74
CA ILE A 47 9.58 -24.00 -28.12
C ILE A 47 9.50 -24.10 -26.59
N TYR A 48 8.31 -23.95 -26.01
CA TYR A 48 8.08 -24.06 -24.55
C TYR A 48 8.03 -25.52 -24.04
N ARG A 49 7.91 -26.49 -24.94
CA ARG A 49 8.06 -27.92 -24.62
C ARG A 49 9.53 -28.33 -24.48
N GLY A 50 10.43 -27.71 -25.25
CA GLY A 50 11.87 -27.96 -25.19
C GLY A 50 12.62 -27.24 -24.07
N THR A 51 12.02 -26.25 -23.40
CA THR A 51 12.67 -25.50 -22.31
C THR A 51 12.69 -26.27 -20.99
N THR A 52 13.79 -26.12 -20.25
CA THR A 52 14.00 -26.76 -18.95
C THR A 52 12.95 -26.32 -17.92
N VAL A 53 12.68 -27.19 -16.94
CA VAL A 53 11.76 -26.89 -15.83
C VAL A 53 12.22 -25.63 -15.06
N GLN A 54 13.52 -25.45 -14.91
CA GLN A 54 14.13 -24.27 -14.27
C GLN A 54 13.72 -22.96 -14.96
N PHE A 55 13.74 -22.92 -16.30
CA PHE A 55 13.36 -21.73 -17.05
C PHE A 55 11.88 -21.38 -16.86
N LYS A 56 11.00 -22.39 -16.77
CA LYS A 56 9.56 -22.19 -16.55
C LYS A 56 9.27 -21.62 -15.17
N VAL A 57 9.91 -22.17 -14.14
CA VAL A 57 9.81 -21.66 -12.76
C VAL A 57 10.38 -20.26 -12.66
N PHE A 58 11.50 -19.98 -13.34
CA PHE A 58 12.06 -18.63 -13.39
C PHE A 58 11.05 -17.61 -13.95
N VAL A 59 10.44 -17.89 -15.10
CA VAL A 59 9.42 -16.99 -15.68
C VAL A 59 8.22 -16.80 -14.77
N GLN A 60 7.76 -17.88 -14.11
CA GLN A 60 6.66 -17.81 -13.14
C GLN A 60 7.02 -16.94 -11.92
N MET A 61 8.22 -17.11 -11.35
CA MET A 61 8.70 -16.31 -10.23
C MET A 61 8.89 -14.84 -10.63
N SER A 62 9.42 -14.56 -11.83
CA SER A 62 9.57 -13.20 -12.35
C SER A 62 8.22 -12.48 -12.46
N ALA A 63 7.19 -13.17 -12.95
CA ALA A 63 5.84 -12.62 -13.03
C ALA A 63 5.23 -12.36 -11.63
N MET A 64 5.48 -13.24 -10.66
CA MET A 64 5.02 -13.04 -9.27
C MET A 64 5.72 -11.87 -8.59
N VAL A 65 7.04 -11.74 -8.75
CA VAL A 65 7.81 -10.63 -8.17
C VAL A 65 7.37 -9.30 -8.77
N LEU A 66 7.24 -9.23 -10.10
CA LEU A 66 6.79 -8.03 -10.79
C LEU A 66 5.35 -7.67 -10.41
N GLY A 67 4.46 -8.66 -10.34
CA GLY A 67 3.09 -8.47 -9.88
C GLY A 67 2.99 -7.98 -8.43
N GLY A 68 3.85 -8.50 -7.56
CA GLY A 68 3.97 -8.06 -6.17
C GLY A 68 4.45 -6.61 -6.06
N MET A 69 5.45 -6.20 -6.86
CA MET A 69 5.94 -4.82 -6.89
C MET A 69 4.85 -3.83 -7.35
N ILE A 70 4.11 -4.14 -8.42
CA ILE A 70 3.06 -3.25 -8.94
C ILE A 70 1.97 -3.00 -7.89
N GLU A 71 1.49 -4.07 -7.24
CA GLU A 71 0.42 -3.96 -6.25
C GLU A 71 0.90 -3.25 -4.97
N ALA A 72 2.16 -3.48 -4.58
CA ALA A 72 2.80 -2.77 -3.47
C ALA A 72 2.94 -1.27 -3.75
N ASP A 73 3.44 -0.90 -4.93
CA ASP A 73 3.58 0.51 -5.35
C ASP A 73 2.22 1.22 -5.42
N HIS A 74 1.19 0.52 -5.92
CA HIS A 74 -0.16 1.07 -5.96
C HIS A 74 -0.69 1.36 -4.55
N ARG A 75 -0.53 0.41 -3.62
CA ARG A 75 -0.99 0.55 -2.24
C ARG A 75 -0.22 1.64 -1.48
N LEU A 76 1.09 1.75 -1.71
CA LEU A 76 1.92 2.79 -1.10
C LEU A 76 1.48 4.19 -1.54
N ARG A 77 1.18 4.39 -2.83
CA ARG A 77 0.66 5.67 -3.34
C ARG A 77 -0.68 6.02 -2.71
N LEU A 78 -1.62 5.07 -2.66
CA LEU A 78 -2.93 5.26 -2.03
C LEU A 78 -2.79 5.68 -0.56
N TYR A 79 -1.90 5.02 0.18
CA TYR A 79 -1.61 5.36 1.57
C TYR A 79 -1.07 6.79 1.69
N GLU A 80 -0.08 7.19 0.86
CA GLU A 80 0.44 8.56 0.87
C GLU A 80 -0.65 9.61 0.61
N TYR A 81 -1.54 9.38 -0.35
CA TYR A 81 -2.64 10.30 -0.66
C TYR A 81 -3.58 10.47 0.53
N GLN A 82 -3.95 9.36 1.18
CA GLN A 82 -4.81 9.39 2.37
C GLN A 82 -4.13 10.13 3.53
N MET A 83 -2.85 9.87 3.76
CA MET A 83 -2.05 10.54 4.80
C MET A 83 -1.99 12.06 4.58
N ARG A 84 -1.83 12.50 3.33
CA ARG A 84 -1.84 13.93 2.97
C ARG A 84 -3.20 14.56 3.22
N MET A 85 -4.30 13.86 2.94
CA MET A 85 -5.65 14.36 3.17
C MET A 85 -5.96 14.47 4.68
N GLN A 86 -5.64 13.43 5.45
CA GLN A 86 -5.83 13.44 6.91
C GLN A 86 -5.05 14.59 7.57
N ARG A 87 -3.80 14.83 7.15
CA ARG A 87 -3.00 15.98 7.65
C ARG A 87 -3.63 17.33 7.32
N ARG A 88 -4.37 17.47 6.21
CA ARG A 88 -5.09 18.72 5.88
C ARG A 88 -6.27 18.91 6.82
N VAL A 89 -7.11 17.88 6.99
CA VAL A 89 -8.28 17.91 7.87
C VAL A 89 -7.88 18.20 9.31
N GLN A 90 -6.83 17.55 9.83
CA GLN A 90 -6.35 17.82 11.19
C GLN A 90 -5.86 19.26 11.39
N ARG A 91 -5.21 19.85 10.38
CA ARG A 91 -4.78 21.26 10.44
C ARG A 91 -5.98 22.22 10.42
N GLU A 92 -7.02 21.89 9.68
CA GLU A 92 -8.26 22.68 9.64
C GLU A 92 -9.02 22.60 10.96
N GLN A 93 -9.13 21.40 11.55
CA GLN A 93 -9.71 21.20 12.88
C GLN A 93 -8.96 21.98 13.97
N ALA A 94 -7.63 21.90 14.00
CA ALA A 94 -6.82 22.64 14.97
C ALA A 94 -6.95 24.17 14.83
N LYS A 95 -7.15 24.68 13.60
CA LYS A 95 -7.45 26.11 13.40
C LYS A 95 -8.85 26.46 13.92
N TRP A 96 -9.83 25.61 13.67
CA TRP A 96 -11.21 25.79 14.13
C TRP A 96 -11.31 25.84 15.66
N GLU A 97 -10.60 24.96 16.36
CA GLU A 97 -10.52 24.96 17.83
C GLU A 97 -9.96 26.28 18.36
N ARG A 98 -8.86 26.79 17.79
CA ARG A 98 -8.30 28.10 18.18
C ARG A 98 -9.28 29.24 17.97
N TYR A 99 -10.02 29.26 16.85
CA TYR A 99 -11.04 30.28 16.62
C TYR A 99 -12.19 30.22 17.63
N GLN A 100 -12.60 29.02 18.07
CA GLN A 100 -13.59 28.89 19.14
C GLN A 100 -13.06 29.43 20.47
N ASP A 101 -11.84 29.09 20.85
CA ASP A 101 -11.24 29.55 22.11
C ASP A 101 -11.10 31.09 22.15
N GLU A 102 -10.63 31.69 21.05
CA GLU A 102 -10.54 33.14 20.90
C GLU A 102 -11.93 33.81 20.98
N PHE A 103 -12.94 33.22 20.34
CA PHE A 103 -14.32 33.73 20.38
C PHE A 103 -14.93 33.65 21.79
N ILE A 104 -14.71 32.53 22.49
CA ILE A 104 -15.18 32.34 23.87
C ILE A 104 -14.50 33.33 24.82
N GLN A 105 -13.19 33.56 24.70
CA GLN A 105 -12.47 34.55 25.51
C GLN A 105 -12.96 35.97 25.24
N ALA A 106 -13.11 36.36 23.96
CA ALA A 106 -13.58 37.69 23.59
C ALA A 106 -15.00 37.97 24.09
N ASN A 107 -15.87 36.96 24.09
CA ASN A 107 -17.25 37.08 24.60
C ASN A 107 -17.28 37.11 26.14
N SER A 108 -16.42 36.33 26.81
CA SER A 108 -16.25 36.35 28.27
C SER A 108 -15.76 37.70 28.79
N SER A 109 -14.82 38.34 28.08
CA SER A 109 -14.26 39.65 28.44
C SER A 109 -15.25 40.82 28.27
N LYS A 110 -16.36 40.62 27.55
CA LYS A 110 -17.34 41.67 27.23
C LYS A 110 -18.53 41.71 28.19
N LYS A 111 -18.56 40.79 29.16
CA LYS A 111 -19.61 40.62 30.17
C LYS A 111 -19.08 41.04 31.54
#